data_AF-A0A1A8SKV8-F1
#
_entry.id   AF-A0A1A8SKV8-F1
#
_cell.length_a   1.000
_cell.length_b   1.000
_cell.length_c   1.000
_cell.angle_alpha   90.00
_cell.angle_beta   90.00
_cell.angle_gamma   90.00
#
_symmetry.space_group_name_H-M   'P 1'
#
loop_
_entity.id
_entity.type
_entity.pdbx_description
1 polymer ?
#
loop_
_entity_poly.entity_id
_entity_poly.type
_entity_poly.pdbx_seq_one_letter_code
_entity_poly.pdbx_strand_id
1 'polypeptide(L)'
;KKAKRAEVNFCPPYPAAETEDTLETMQKSLILDVKQRNNRKLVKHKMEKTFALRRHEDVRDAPMVESFMAKWPALFDFSEINAEFERITTVPLQ
;
A
#
# COMPACT_ATOMS: atom_id res chain seq x y z
N LYS A 1 19.95 -4.50 -10.34
CA LYS A 1 19.62 -3.33 -11.20
C LYS A 1 19.40 -2.14 -10.27
N LYS A 2 20.08 -0.99 -10.41
CA LYS A 2 19.80 0.19 -9.55
C LYS A 2 18.58 0.90 -10.12
N ALA A 3 17.53 1.07 -9.32
CA ALA A 3 16.38 1.90 -9.71
C ALA A 3 16.87 3.33 -9.99
N LYS A 4 16.43 3.93 -11.09
CA LYS A 4 16.73 5.35 -11.35
C LYS A 4 15.97 6.19 -10.31
N ARG A 5 16.54 7.31 -9.83
CA ARG A 5 15.89 8.18 -8.82
C ARG A 5 14.44 8.55 -9.16
N ALA A 6 14.10 8.68 -10.44
CA ALA A 6 12.75 8.95 -10.90
C ALA A 6 11.77 7.78 -10.72
N GLU A 7 12.24 6.52 -10.74
CA GLU A 7 11.42 5.33 -10.51
C GLU A 7 10.99 5.22 -9.05
N VAL A 8 11.86 5.67 -8.12
CA VAL A 8 11.53 5.65 -6.68
C VAL A 8 10.40 6.62 -6.37
N ASN A 9 10.30 7.77 -7.03
CA ASN A 9 9.23 8.76 -6.80
C ASN A 9 8.01 8.58 -7.71
N PHE A 10 7.90 7.44 -8.40
CA PHE A 10 6.76 7.18 -9.26
C PHE A 10 5.49 6.99 -8.45
N CYS A 11 4.43 7.72 -8.81
CA CYS A 11 3.08 7.55 -8.31
C CYS A 11 2.19 7.00 -9.44
N PRO A 12 1.67 5.76 -9.34
CA PRO A 12 0.76 5.24 -10.36
C PRO A 12 -0.59 5.98 -10.30
N PRO A 13 -1.29 6.12 -11.44
CA PRO A 13 -2.64 6.66 -11.44
C PRO A 13 -3.61 5.75 -10.68
N TYR A 14 -4.70 6.32 -10.17
CA TYR A 14 -5.79 5.53 -9.59
C TYR A 14 -6.46 4.66 -10.66
N PRO A 15 -6.91 3.43 -10.32
CA PRO A 15 -7.67 2.59 -11.24
C PRO A 15 -8.91 3.33 -11.76
N ALA A 16 -9.27 3.15 -13.03
CA ALA A 16 -10.36 3.92 -13.67
C ALA A 16 -11.73 3.78 -12.97
N ALA A 17 -11.95 2.70 -12.23
CA ALA A 17 -13.17 2.44 -11.48
C ALA A 17 -13.16 2.98 -10.04
N GLU A 18 -12.03 3.53 -9.58
CA GLU A 18 -11.82 3.92 -8.18
C GLU A 18 -11.47 5.41 -8.12
N THR A 19 -12.07 6.11 -7.16
CA THR A 19 -11.71 7.47 -6.75
C THR A 19 -10.89 7.45 -5.45
N GLU A 20 -10.26 8.57 -5.10
CA GLU A 20 -9.58 8.73 -3.82
C GLU A 20 -10.48 8.34 -2.63
N ASP A 21 -11.71 8.86 -2.59
CA ASP A 21 -12.69 8.57 -1.54
C ASP A 21 -13.01 7.07 -1.43
N THR A 22 -13.12 6.36 -2.55
CA THR A 22 -13.38 4.91 -2.54
C THR A 22 -12.17 4.14 -2.00
N LEU A 23 -10.95 4.56 -2.35
CA LEU A 23 -9.73 3.95 -1.85
C LEU A 23 -9.51 4.24 -0.37
N GLU A 24 -9.84 5.45 0.11
CA GLU A 24 -9.84 5.79 1.53
C GLU A 24 -10.87 4.96 2.32
N THR A 25 -12.03 4.70 1.73
CA THR A 25 -13.04 3.83 2.34
C THR A 25 -12.51 2.40 2.46
N MET A 26 -11.83 1.88 1.43
CA MET A 26 -11.15 0.58 1.50
C MET A 26 -10.05 0.58 2.55
N GLN A 27 -9.25 1.64 2.66
CA GLN A 27 -8.22 1.82 3.69
C GLN A 27 -8.80 1.76 5.11
N LYS A 28 -9.91 2.45 5.37
CA LYS A 28 -10.59 2.41 6.69
C LYS A 28 -11.05 0.99 7.02
N SER A 29 -11.59 0.26 6.03
CA SER A 29 -12.00 -1.13 6.23
C SER A 29 -10.80 -2.07 6.46
N LEU A 30 -9.65 -1.80 5.83
CA LEU A 30 -8.42 -2.59 5.97
C LEU A 30 -7.91 -2.60 7.42
N ILE A 31 -7.99 -1.47 8.13
CA ILE A 31 -7.61 -1.37 9.55
C ILE A 31 -8.36 -2.40 10.41
N LEU A 32 -9.63 -2.67 10.08
CA LEU A 32 -10.44 -3.67 10.77
C LEU A 32 -10.11 -5.08 10.31
N ASP A 33 -9.90 -5.28 9.01
CA ASP A 33 -9.63 -6.60 8.42
C ASP A 33 -8.33 -7.23 8.91
N VAL A 34 -7.28 -6.42 9.13
CA VAL A 34 -5.98 -6.87 9.64
C VAL A 34 -6.10 -7.49 11.04
N LYS A 35 -7.11 -7.08 11.83
CA LYS A 35 -7.34 -7.59 13.19
C LYS A 35 -8.11 -8.93 13.21
N GLN A 36 -8.70 -9.32 12.10
CA GLN A 36 -9.53 -10.52 12.00
C GLN A 36 -8.71 -11.77 11.65
N ARG A 37 -9.09 -12.92 12.23
CA ARG A 37 -8.43 -14.20 11.92
C ARG A 37 -8.77 -14.64 10.49
N ASN A 38 -7.80 -15.24 9.81
CA ASN A 38 -7.93 -15.83 8.46
C ASN A 38 -8.25 -14.85 7.31
N ASN A 39 -8.09 -13.53 7.49
CA ASN A 39 -8.41 -12.52 6.47
C ASN A 39 -7.25 -12.17 5.51
N ARG A 40 -6.15 -12.93 5.51
CA ARG A 40 -4.94 -12.62 4.71
C ARG A 40 -5.23 -12.38 3.23
N LYS A 41 -6.12 -13.17 2.61
CA LYS A 41 -6.49 -13.00 1.19
C LYS A 41 -7.20 -11.68 0.92
N LEU A 42 -8.12 -11.29 1.81
CA LEU A 42 -8.87 -10.03 1.71
C LEU A 42 -7.95 -8.83 1.94
N VAL A 43 -7.08 -8.91 2.95
CA VAL A 43 -6.05 -7.90 3.25
C VAL A 43 -5.15 -7.70 2.03
N LYS A 44 -4.60 -8.78 1.46
CA LYS A 44 -3.76 -8.72 0.26
C LYS A 44 -4.45 -8.04 -0.92
N HIS A 45 -5.71 -8.40 -1.18
CA HIS A 45 -6.49 -7.81 -2.26
C HIS A 45 -6.73 -6.31 -2.05
N LYS A 46 -7.12 -5.91 -0.83
CA LYS A 46 -7.33 -4.50 -0.50
C LYS A 46 -6.02 -3.71 -0.54
N MET A 47 -4.93 -4.29 -0.06
CA MET A 47 -3.59 -3.71 -0.17
C MET A 47 -3.21 -3.49 -1.63
N GLU A 48 -3.43 -4.46 -2.51
CA GLU A 48 -3.17 -4.31 -3.94
C GLU A 48 -3.98 -3.16 -4.55
N LYS A 49 -5.29 -3.10 -4.31
CA LYS A 49 -6.16 -2.03 -4.83
C LYS A 49 -5.76 -0.64 -4.34
N THR A 50 -5.30 -0.53 -3.10
CA THR A 50 -4.97 0.75 -2.46
C THR A 50 -3.51 1.18 -2.62
N PHE A 51 -2.72 0.45 -3.43
CA PHE A 51 -1.31 0.76 -3.66
C PHE A 51 -1.08 2.19 -4.17
N ALA A 52 -1.89 2.64 -5.13
CA ALA A 52 -1.74 3.98 -5.69
C ALA A 52 -1.97 5.09 -4.65
N LEU A 53 -2.97 4.92 -3.78
CA LEU A 53 -3.23 5.84 -2.67
C LEU A 53 -2.02 5.90 -1.71
N ARG A 54 -1.50 4.74 -1.28
CA ARG A 54 -0.28 4.68 -0.44
C ARG A 54 0.91 5.37 -1.06
N ARG A 55 1.15 5.15 -2.36
CA ARG A 55 2.29 5.74 -3.07
C ARG A 55 2.14 7.26 -3.18
N HIS A 56 0.93 7.76 -3.36
CA HIS A 56 0.65 9.19 -3.31
C HIS A 56 0.97 9.77 -1.93
N GLU A 57 0.46 9.17 -0.85
CA GLU A 57 0.73 9.63 0.52
C GLU A 57 2.23 9.63 0.84
N ASP A 58 2.93 8.53 0.57
CA ASP A 58 4.36 8.39 0.92
C ASP A 58 5.28 9.33 0.11
N VAL A 59 5.03 9.51 -1.21
CA VAL A 59 5.87 10.37 -2.06
C VAL A 59 5.54 11.86 -1.89
N ARG A 60 4.26 12.20 -1.80
CA ARG A 60 3.81 13.60 -1.86
C ARG A 60 3.74 14.24 -0.48
N ASP A 61 3.21 13.51 0.49
CA ASP A 61 2.93 14.06 1.81
C ASP A 61 4.07 13.78 2.80
N ALA A 62 4.93 12.80 2.49
CA ALA A 62 6.08 12.38 3.32
C ALA A 62 5.72 12.33 4.82
N PRO A 63 4.67 11.56 5.20
CA PRO A 63 4.13 11.58 6.54
C PRO A 63 5.12 11.05 7.58
N MET A 64 4.88 11.36 8.85
CA MET A 64 5.56 10.67 9.93
C MET A 64 5.29 9.17 9.85
N VAL A 65 6.33 8.38 10.12
CA VAL A 65 6.28 6.92 10.10
C VAL A 65 5.14 6.37 10.97
N GLU A 66 4.93 6.94 12.16
CA GLU A 66 3.85 6.55 13.06
C GLU A 66 2.46 6.75 12.43
N SER A 67 2.22 7.91 11.81
CA SER A 67 0.95 8.20 11.14
C SER A 67 0.72 7.30 9.93
N PHE A 68 1.77 7.00 9.17
CA PHE A 68 1.71 6.09 8.04
C PHE A 68 1.39 4.66 8.48
N MET A 69 2.02 4.19 9.56
CA MET A 69 1.77 2.87 10.14
C MET A 69 0.33 2.75 10.67
N ALA A 70 -0.20 3.79 11.30
CA ALA A 70 -1.57 3.80 11.79
C ALA A 70 -2.59 3.65 10.64
N LYS A 71 -2.31 4.25 9.48
CA LYS A 71 -3.13 4.10 8.27
C LYS A 71 -2.96 2.74 7.59
N TRP A 72 -1.74 2.20 7.55
CA TRP A 72 -1.42 0.99 6.79
C TRP A 72 -0.85 -0.12 7.67
N PRO A 73 -1.61 -0.62 8.67
CA PRO A 73 -1.11 -1.59 9.64
C PRO A 73 -0.72 -2.93 9.00
N ALA A 74 -1.27 -3.24 7.81
CA ALA A 74 -0.89 -4.42 7.03
C ALA A 74 0.58 -4.42 6.62
N LEU A 75 1.23 -3.24 6.47
CA LEU A 75 2.67 -3.12 6.17
C LEU A 75 3.57 -3.54 7.34
N PHE A 76 3.01 -4.05 8.43
CA PHE A 76 3.74 -4.69 9.53
C PHE A 76 3.68 -6.22 9.47
N ASP A 77 3.01 -6.79 8.46
CA ASP A 77 3.08 -8.20 8.15
C ASP A 77 4.12 -8.45 7.05
N PHE A 78 5.01 -9.42 7.27
CA PHE A 78 6.10 -9.72 6.33
C PHE A 78 5.60 -10.03 4.91
N SER A 79 4.45 -10.70 4.77
CA SER A 79 3.91 -11.04 3.46
C SER A 79 3.45 -9.81 2.68
N GLU A 80 2.91 -8.81 3.36
CA GLU A 80 2.52 -7.55 2.73
C GLU A 80 3.70 -6.61 2.50
N ILE A 81 4.73 -6.64 3.36
CA ILE A 81 6.00 -5.93 3.10
C ILE A 81 6.64 -6.46 1.80
N ASN A 82 6.73 -7.78 1.65
CA ASN A 82 7.29 -8.38 0.44
C ASN A 82 6.46 -8.00 -0.80
N ALA A 83 5.13 -8.08 -0.70
CA ALA A 83 4.23 -7.69 -1.79
C ALA A 83 4.34 -6.20 -2.14
N GLU A 84 4.45 -5.31 -1.15
CA GLU A 84 4.61 -3.88 -1.38
C GLU A 84 5.96 -3.55 -2.02
N PHE A 85 7.04 -4.21 -1.56
CA PHE A 85 8.35 -4.09 -2.18
C PHE A 85 8.32 -4.53 -3.65
N GLU A 86 7.65 -5.63 -3.96
CA GLU A 86 7.47 -6.12 -5.33
C GLU A 86 6.65 -5.13 -6.18
N ARG A 87 5.58 -4.53 -5.64
CA ARG A 87 4.80 -3.49 -6.35
C ARG A 87 5.64 -2.25 -6.69
N ILE A 88 6.57 -1.86 -5.81
CA ILE A 88 7.44 -0.70 -6.02
C ILE A 88 8.59 -1.03 -6.98
N THR A 89 9.23 -2.17 -6.79
CA THR A 89 10.51 -2.49 -7.45
C THR A 89 10.39 -3.42 -8.64
N THR A 90 9.22 -4.05 -8.82
CA THR A 90 8.95 -5.14 -9.78
C THR A 90 9.80 -6.40 -9.55
N VAL A 91 10.41 -6.54 -8.36
CA VAL A 91 11.24 -7.68 -7.96
C VAL A 91 10.83 -8.10 -6.55
N PRO A 92 10.72 -9.40 -6.24
CA PRO A 92 10.46 -9.84 -4.87
C PRO A 92 11.61 -9.46 -3.92
N LEU A 93 11.30 -9.27 -2.64
CA LEU A 93 12.31 -9.04 -1.60
C LEU A 93 13.07 -10.33 -1.24
N GLN A 94 12.48 -11.50 -1.55
CA GLN A 94 13.01 -12.85 -1.27
C GLN A 94 13.71 -13.47 -2.47
#